data_AF-R1FRQ5-F1
#
_entry.id   AF-R1FRQ5-F1
#
_cell.length_a   1.000
_cell.length_b   1.000
_cell.length_c   1.000
_cell.angle_alpha   90.00
_cell.angle_beta   90.00
_cell.angle_gamma   90.00
#
_symmetry.space_group_name_H-M   'P 1'
#
loop_
_entity.id
_entity.type
_entity.pdbx_description
1 polymer ?
#
loop_
_entity_poly.entity_id
_entity_poly.type
_entity_poly.pdbx_seq_one_letter_code
_entity_poly.pdbx_strand_id
1 'polypeptide(L)'
;MRRRIALALGGVAVLTASLASAALSPAAAQASPGLIAAMQRDLGLTAAQASTRLTQEMSATRVLPAAQRAAGAAFGGAWFDPALGKLVVGVTDPAAAGAVRQAGAEPATARISAAKLDAVKAAIDTSAKAAPAPAAVSGWRADP
;
A
#
# COMPACT_ATOMS: atom_id res chain seq x y z
N MET A 1 75.09 19.22 49.04
CA MET A 1 74.00 20.21 49.19
C MET A 1 73.07 20.13 47.99
N ARG A 2 71.75 20.05 48.26
CA ARG A 2 70.58 20.48 47.45
C ARG A 2 70.04 19.57 46.32
N ARG A 3 68.89 18.94 46.65
CA ARG A 3 67.85 18.29 45.81
C ARG A 3 67.13 19.25 44.86
N ARG A 4 66.62 18.77 43.70
CA ARG A 4 65.35 19.10 42.96
C ARG A 4 65.08 17.97 41.93
N ILE A 5 64.05 17.10 41.99
CA ILE A 5 62.58 17.14 41.70
C ILE A 5 62.18 17.39 40.23
N ALA A 6 61.25 16.54 39.74
CA ALA A 6 60.33 16.59 38.56
C ALA A 6 60.82 15.84 37.29
N LEU A 7 60.00 15.17 36.46
CA LEU A 7 58.56 15.21 36.19
C LEU A 7 58.11 13.92 35.45
N ALA A 8 56.82 13.56 35.56
CA ALA A 8 56.17 12.40 34.94
C ALA A 8 55.74 12.62 33.47
N LEU A 9 55.70 11.55 32.67
CA LEU A 9 54.99 11.31 31.40
C LEU A 9 54.95 9.77 31.24
N GLY A 10 53.92 9.05 30.83
CA GLY A 10 52.61 9.31 30.23
C GLY A 10 52.22 7.97 29.58
N GLY A 11 51.14 7.33 30.03
CA GLY A 11 50.71 6.02 29.53
C GLY A 11 49.23 6.07 29.19
N VAL A 12 48.89 6.37 27.94
CA VAL A 12 47.52 6.35 27.43
C VAL A 12 47.26 4.93 26.90
N ALA A 13 46.44 4.16 27.63
CA ALA A 13 45.90 2.91 27.13
C ALA A 13 44.69 3.21 26.23
N VAL A 14 44.83 2.94 24.94
CA VAL A 14 43.75 3.08 23.96
C VAL A 14 42.88 1.83 24.01
N LEU A 15 41.67 1.96 24.59
CA LEU A 15 40.62 0.94 24.50
C LEU A 15 39.93 1.06 23.13
N THR A 16 40.24 0.14 22.23
CA THR A 16 39.53 -0.01 20.96
C THR A 16 38.17 -0.66 21.21
N ALA A 17 37.12 0.14 21.33
CA ALA A 17 35.75 -0.35 21.34
C ALA A 17 35.33 -0.78 19.92
N SER A 18 35.16 -2.09 19.73
CA SER A 18 34.59 -2.69 18.53
C SER A 18 33.11 -2.31 18.40
N LEU A 19 32.81 -1.36 17.52
CA LEU A 19 31.45 -1.01 17.12
C LEU A 19 30.90 -2.11 16.21
N ALA A 20 30.09 -3.00 16.79
CA ALA A 20 29.22 -3.87 16.01
C ALA A 20 28.23 -2.98 15.22
N SER A 21 28.44 -2.86 13.91
CA SER A 21 27.47 -2.26 13.01
C SER A 21 26.22 -3.14 12.98
N ALA A 22 25.23 -2.80 13.79
CA ALA A 22 23.87 -3.27 13.58
C ALA A 22 23.42 -2.72 12.22
N ALA A 23 23.30 -3.61 11.23
CA ALA A 23 22.71 -3.26 9.94
C ALA A 23 21.29 -2.75 10.20
N LEU A 24 21.11 -1.42 10.16
CA LEU A 24 19.82 -0.78 10.08
C LEU A 24 19.21 -1.20 8.73
N SER A 25 18.45 -2.29 8.75
CA SER A 25 17.50 -2.58 7.69
C SER A 25 16.66 -1.32 7.53
N PRO A 26 16.40 -0.83 6.30
CA PRO A 26 15.55 0.33 6.14
C PRO A 26 14.18 -0.08 6.66
N ALA A 27 13.86 0.42 7.84
CA ALA A 27 12.53 0.36 8.41
C ALA A 27 11.60 1.01 7.38
N ALA A 28 10.98 0.18 6.54
CA ALA A 28 9.79 0.54 5.81
C ALA A 28 8.88 1.22 6.83
N ALA A 29 8.62 2.52 6.64
CA ALA A 29 8.01 3.42 7.61
C ALA A 29 7.09 2.65 8.55
N GLN A 30 7.59 2.34 9.75
CA GLN A 30 6.86 1.49 10.68
C GLN A 30 5.56 2.21 10.98
N ALA A 31 4.46 1.55 10.63
CA ALA A 31 3.13 2.01 10.96
C ALA A 31 3.09 2.47 12.42
N SER A 32 2.41 3.59 12.70
CA SER A 32 2.37 4.10 14.06
C SER A 32 1.82 3.00 14.99
N PRO A 33 2.33 2.87 16.22
CA PRO A 33 1.81 1.87 17.17
C PRO A 33 0.30 1.98 17.37
N GLY A 34 -0.23 3.21 17.35
CA GLY A 34 -1.68 3.47 17.41
C GLY A 34 -2.45 2.92 16.21
N LEU A 35 -1.90 2.99 14.99
CA LEU A 35 -2.52 2.41 13.81
C LEU A 35 -2.57 0.88 13.89
N ILE A 36 -1.46 0.26 14.32
CA ILE A 36 -1.43 -1.20 14.54
C ILE A 36 -2.48 -1.60 15.57
N ALA A 37 -2.52 -0.94 16.73
CA ALA A 37 -3.52 -1.22 17.77
C ALA A 37 -4.97 -1.06 17.27
N ALA A 38 -5.25 -0.02 16.48
CA ALA A 38 -6.57 0.18 15.88
C ALA A 38 -6.94 -0.94 14.90
N MET A 39 -6.01 -1.35 14.02
CA MET A 39 -6.25 -2.46 13.10
C MET A 39 -6.49 -3.79 13.83
N GLN A 40 -5.80 -4.03 14.95
CA GLN A 40 -6.06 -5.21 15.77
C GLN A 40 -7.48 -5.19 16.37
N ARG A 41 -7.90 -4.05 16.92
CA ARG A 41 -9.21 -3.87 17.56
C ARG A 41 -10.36 -3.91 16.54
N ASP A 42 -10.22 -3.20 15.44
CA ASP A 42 -11.34 -2.92 14.51
C ASP A 42 -11.44 -3.97 13.41
N LEU A 43 -10.32 -4.58 13.00
CA LEU A 43 -10.27 -5.57 11.92
C LEU A 43 -9.95 -6.98 12.43
N GLY A 44 -9.76 -7.17 13.74
CA GLY A 44 -9.49 -8.48 14.33
C GLY A 44 -8.12 -9.07 13.95
N LEU A 45 -7.17 -8.23 13.53
CA LEU A 45 -5.85 -8.68 13.09
C LEU A 45 -4.90 -8.87 14.28
N THR A 46 -3.88 -9.72 14.12
CA THR A 46 -2.68 -9.68 14.97
C THR A 46 -1.78 -8.51 14.56
N ALA A 47 -0.88 -8.07 15.44
CA ALA A 47 0.08 -7.00 15.12
C ALA A 47 0.91 -7.33 13.86
N ALA A 48 1.34 -8.59 13.71
CA ALA A 48 2.07 -9.06 12.53
C ALA A 48 1.22 -9.02 11.27
N GLN A 49 -0.06 -9.43 11.34
CA GLN A 49 -0.99 -9.34 10.21
C GLN A 49 -1.29 -7.89 9.82
N ALA A 50 -1.46 -6.99 10.80
CA ALA A 50 -1.67 -5.56 10.54
C ALA A 50 -0.46 -4.94 9.83
N SER A 51 0.76 -5.19 10.31
CA SER A 51 2.00 -4.71 9.69
C SER A 51 2.18 -5.26 8.26
N THR A 52 1.89 -6.55 8.07
CA THR A 52 1.94 -7.20 6.75
C THR A 52 0.93 -6.56 5.80
N ARG A 53 -0.31 -6.38 6.25
CA ARG A 53 -1.39 -5.80 5.44
C ARG A 53 -1.08 -4.36 5.02
N LEU A 54 -0.56 -3.53 5.91
CA LEU A 54 -0.14 -2.16 5.55
C LEU A 54 0.95 -2.15 4.49
N THR A 55 1.90 -3.08 4.56
CA THR A 55 2.95 -3.21 3.55
C THR A 55 2.37 -3.64 2.20
N GLN A 56 1.43 -4.58 2.21
CA GLN A 56 0.73 -5.07 1.01
C GLN A 56 -0.15 -3.98 0.37
N GLU A 57 -0.95 -3.26 1.16
CA GLU A 57 -1.80 -2.16 0.69
C GLU A 57 -0.97 -0.99 0.12
N MET A 58 0.16 -0.67 0.75
CA MET A 58 1.11 0.31 0.22
C MET A 58 1.69 -0.15 -1.12
N SER A 59 2.01 -1.45 -1.26
CA SER A 59 2.46 -1.99 -2.54
C SER A 59 1.38 -1.96 -3.62
N ALA A 60 0.14 -2.32 -3.26
CA ALA A 60 -1.01 -2.26 -4.16
C ALA A 60 -1.24 -0.83 -4.69
N THR A 61 -1.15 0.16 -3.80
CA THR A 61 -1.26 1.58 -4.17
C THR A 61 -0.16 2.01 -5.15
N ARG A 62 1.09 1.55 -4.96
CA ARG A 62 2.19 1.85 -5.88
C ARG A 62 2.03 1.18 -7.25
N VAL A 63 1.49 -0.04 -7.29
CA VAL A 63 1.30 -0.83 -8.51
C VAL A 63 0.13 -0.33 -9.35
N LEU A 64 -0.92 0.20 -8.72
CA LEU A 64 -2.19 0.57 -9.37
C LEU A 64 -2.03 1.40 -10.66
N PRO A 65 -1.27 2.51 -10.70
CA PRO A 65 -1.16 3.31 -11.93
C PRO A 65 -0.50 2.57 -13.10
N ALA A 66 0.41 1.63 -12.83
CA ALA A 66 1.05 0.82 -13.87
C ALA A 66 0.09 -0.28 -14.36
N ALA A 67 -0.59 -0.96 -13.44
CA ALA A 67 -1.53 -2.03 -13.77
C ALA A 67 -2.76 -1.50 -14.53
N GLN A 68 -3.28 -0.32 -14.17
CA GLN A 68 -4.36 0.34 -14.91
C GLN A 68 -3.94 0.71 -16.35
N ARG A 69 -2.72 1.25 -16.53
CA ARG A 69 -2.16 1.52 -17.87
C ARG A 69 -1.96 0.25 -18.68
N ALA A 70 -1.51 -0.82 -18.04
CA ALA A 70 -1.34 -2.14 -18.67
C ALA A 70 -2.68 -2.75 -19.10
N ALA A 71 -3.76 -2.54 -18.34
CA ALA A 71 -5.10 -2.97 -18.70
C ALA A 71 -5.71 -2.14 -19.84
N GLY A 72 -5.36 -0.86 -19.94
CA GLY A 72 -5.82 0.03 -21.03
C GLY A 72 -7.35 0.11 -21.10
N ALA A 73 -7.90 -0.01 -22.32
CA ALA A 73 -9.36 0.02 -22.54
C ALA A 73 -10.10 -1.18 -21.91
N ALA A 74 -9.38 -2.26 -21.59
CA ALA A 74 -9.95 -3.43 -20.93
C ALA A 74 -10.09 -3.27 -19.41
N PHE A 75 -9.62 -2.16 -18.83
CA PHE A 75 -9.68 -1.92 -17.39
C PHE A 75 -11.13 -1.96 -16.88
N GLY A 76 -11.43 -2.96 -16.07
CA GLY A 76 -12.71 -3.20 -15.39
C GLY A 76 -12.80 -2.59 -14.00
N GLY A 77 -11.67 -2.21 -13.41
CA GLY A 77 -11.62 -1.77 -12.03
C GLY A 77 -10.41 -2.31 -11.28
N ALA A 78 -10.21 -1.86 -10.04
CA ALA A 78 -9.17 -2.40 -9.18
C ALA A 78 -9.57 -2.36 -7.71
N TRP A 79 -9.17 -3.39 -6.96
CA TRP A 79 -9.39 -3.49 -5.52
C TRP A 79 -8.22 -4.21 -4.85
N PHE A 80 -8.04 -3.99 -3.55
CA PHE A 80 -7.12 -4.80 -2.77
C PHE A 80 -7.83 -6.06 -2.27
N ASP A 81 -7.27 -7.22 -2.56
CA ASP A 81 -7.75 -8.48 -2.00
C ASP A 81 -6.90 -8.84 -0.76
N PRO A 82 -7.48 -8.80 0.46
CA PRO A 82 -6.73 -9.08 1.68
C PRO A 82 -6.37 -10.56 1.86
N ALA A 83 -7.08 -11.49 1.19
CA ALA A 83 -6.72 -12.90 1.21
C ALA A 83 -5.53 -13.19 0.28
N LEU A 84 -5.46 -12.50 -0.86
CA LEU A 84 -4.31 -12.58 -1.78
C LEU A 84 -3.14 -11.68 -1.37
N GLY A 85 -3.40 -10.64 -0.58
CA GLY A 85 -2.40 -9.63 -0.21
C GLY A 85 -1.91 -8.81 -1.40
N LYS A 86 -2.76 -8.63 -2.44
CA LYS A 86 -2.38 -8.04 -3.73
C LYS A 86 -3.44 -7.09 -4.26
N LEU A 87 -3.01 -6.21 -5.16
CA LEU A 87 -3.92 -5.50 -6.04
C LEU A 87 -4.51 -6.49 -7.04
N VAL A 88 -5.84 -6.55 -7.11
CA VAL A 88 -6.58 -7.21 -8.18
C VAL A 88 -7.04 -6.16 -9.17
N VAL A 89 -6.92 -6.46 -10.46
CA VAL A 89 -7.41 -5.60 -11.56
C VAL A 89 -8.38 -6.40 -12.41
N GLY A 90 -9.63 -5.94 -12.46
CA GLY A 90 -10.63 -6.44 -13.38
C GLY A 90 -10.22 -6.13 -14.82
N VAL A 91 -10.30 -7.11 -15.72
CA VAL A 91 -10.06 -6.95 -17.15
C VAL A 91 -11.22 -7.55 -17.95
N THR A 92 -11.72 -6.80 -18.94
CA THR A 92 -12.80 -7.27 -19.84
C THR A 92 -12.29 -8.06 -21.03
N ASP A 93 -11.02 -7.89 -21.37
CA ASP A 93 -10.33 -8.63 -22.42
C ASP A 93 -9.22 -9.50 -21.78
N PRO A 94 -9.29 -10.84 -21.90
CA PRO A 94 -8.25 -11.73 -21.42
C PRO A 94 -6.85 -11.43 -21.96
N ALA A 95 -6.73 -10.80 -23.13
CA ALA A 95 -5.43 -10.42 -23.69
C ALA A 95 -4.65 -9.45 -22.80
N ALA A 96 -5.33 -8.63 -21.98
CA ALA A 96 -4.70 -7.69 -21.06
C ALA A 96 -4.11 -8.36 -19.80
N ALA A 97 -4.54 -9.58 -19.46
CA ALA A 97 -4.18 -10.26 -18.20
C ALA A 97 -2.67 -10.44 -18.04
N GLY A 98 -1.94 -10.73 -19.13
CA GLY A 98 -0.49 -10.87 -19.12
C GLY A 98 0.23 -9.59 -18.72
N ALA A 99 -0.15 -8.46 -19.32
CA ALA A 99 0.44 -7.15 -19.03
C ALA A 99 0.11 -6.70 -17.59
N VAL A 100 -1.11 -6.95 -17.11
CA VAL A 100 -1.52 -6.67 -15.72
C VAL A 100 -0.68 -7.46 -14.72
N ARG A 101 -0.42 -8.76 -14.98
CA ARG A 101 0.48 -9.57 -14.14
C ARG A 101 1.90 -9.04 -14.13
N GLN A 102 2.43 -8.66 -15.30
CA GLN A 102 3.78 -8.09 -15.41
C GLN A 102 3.90 -6.76 -14.66
N ALA A 103 2.81 -5.98 -14.57
CA ALA A 103 2.76 -4.77 -13.77
C ALA A 103 2.71 -5.03 -12.24
N GLY A 104 2.53 -6.29 -11.81
CA GLY A 104 2.54 -6.70 -10.40
C GLY A 104 1.16 -6.85 -9.76
N ALA A 105 0.09 -6.87 -10.56
CA ALA A 105 -1.29 -7.07 -10.09
C ALA A 105 -1.83 -8.45 -10.48
N GLU A 106 -2.88 -8.90 -9.79
CA GLU A 106 -3.62 -10.12 -10.14
C GLU A 106 -4.78 -9.76 -11.07
N PRO A 107 -4.86 -10.29 -12.30
CA PRO A 107 -5.99 -10.03 -13.19
C PRO A 107 -7.21 -10.85 -12.77
N ALA A 108 -8.37 -10.23 -12.75
CA ALA A 108 -9.66 -10.89 -12.60
C ALA A 108 -10.53 -10.62 -13.84
N THR A 109 -11.43 -11.54 -14.20
CA THR A 109 -12.35 -11.29 -15.32
C THR A 109 -13.42 -10.30 -14.90
N ALA A 110 -13.58 -9.22 -15.66
CA ALA A 110 -14.67 -8.27 -15.52
C ALA A 110 -15.61 -8.35 -16.73
N ARG A 111 -16.92 -8.22 -16.52
CA ARG A 111 -17.88 -8.21 -17.63
C ARG A 111 -17.96 -6.84 -18.31
N ILE A 112 -17.84 -5.77 -17.52
CA ILE A 112 -18.05 -4.39 -17.96
C ILE A 112 -16.80 -3.58 -17.60
N SER A 113 -16.32 -2.74 -18.52
CA SER A 113 -15.17 -1.87 -18.27
C SER A 113 -15.53 -0.77 -17.27
N ALA A 114 -14.57 -0.30 -16.48
CA ALA A 114 -14.76 0.83 -15.56
C ALA A 114 -15.30 2.06 -16.30
N ALA A 115 -14.77 2.37 -17.49
CA ALA A 115 -15.24 3.49 -18.32
C ALA A 115 -16.73 3.40 -18.68
N LYS A 116 -17.26 2.18 -18.89
CA LYS A 116 -18.67 1.96 -19.18
C LYS A 116 -19.52 2.09 -17.92
N LEU A 117 -19.06 1.60 -16.77
CA LEU A 117 -19.73 1.81 -15.49
C LEU A 117 -19.82 3.31 -15.15
N ASP A 118 -18.72 4.04 -15.35
CA ASP A 118 -18.67 5.49 -15.13
C ASP A 118 -19.62 6.26 -16.06
N ALA A 119 -19.70 5.87 -17.33
CA ALA A 119 -20.64 6.47 -18.29
C ALA A 119 -22.11 6.25 -17.87
N VAL A 120 -22.45 5.04 -17.41
CA VAL A 120 -23.81 4.74 -16.92
C VAL A 120 -24.10 5.52 -15.64
N LYS A 121 -23.15 5.57 -14.71
CA LYS A 121 -23.29 6.37 -13.49
C LYS A 121 -23.50 7.85 -13.81
N ALA A 122 -22.74 8.41 -14.75
CA ALA A 122 -22.87 9.81 -15.17
C ALA A 122 -24.24 10.12 -15.78
N ALA A 123 -24.84 9.16 -16.49
CA ALA A 123 -26.21 9.30 -16.98
C ALA A 123 -27.22 9.36 -15.82
N ILE A 124 -27.09 8.48 -14.82
CA ILE A 124 -27.93 8.49 -13.61
C ILE A 124 -27.74 9.81 -12.85
N ASP A 125 -26.50 10.27 -12.66
CA ASP A 125 -26.18 11.54 -12.02
C ASP A 125 -26.84 12.72 -12.75
N THR A 126 -26.90 12.67 -14.08
CA THR A 126 -27.50 13.72 -14.90
C THR A 126 -29.02 13.73 -14.77
N SER A 127 -29.65 12.55 -14.82
CA SER A 127 -31.09 12.42 -14.56
C SER A 127 -31.47 12.91 -13.17
N ALA A 128 -30.65 12.60 -12.16
CA ALA A 128 -30.88 13.01 -10.77
C ALA A 128 -30.84 14.54 -10.56
N LYS A 129 -30.15 15.28 -11.44
CA LYS A 129 -30.17 16.76 -11.43
C LYS A 129 -31.49 17.33 -11.95
N ALA A 130 -32.13 16.63 -12.89
CA ALA A 130 -33.39 17.06 -13.49
C ALA A 130 -34.60 16.67 -12.62
N ALA A 131 -34.55 15.47 -12.03
CA ALA A 131 -35.56 14.97 -11.12
C ALA A 131 -34.88 14.23 -9.96
N PRO A 132 -35.17 14.59 -8.69
CA PRO A 132 -34.62 13.87 -7.54
C PRO A 132 -34.92 12.37 -7.62
N ALA A 133 -33.97 11.56 -7.17
CA ALA A 133 -34.21 10.13 -7.03
C ALA A 133 -35.36 9.89 -6.02
N PRO A 134 -36.15 8.81 -6.20
CA PRO A 134 -37.18 8.43 -5.24
C PRO A 134 -36.61 8.29 -3.83
N ALA A 135 -37.40 8.58 -2.79
CA ALA A 135 -36.97 8.52 -1.39
C ALA A 135 -36.47 7.13 -0.94
N ALA A 136 -36.85 6.06 -1.65
CA ALA A 136 -36.38 4.71 -1.41
C ALA A 136 -34.96 4.43 -1.92
N VAL A 137 -34.38 5.33 -2.73
CA VAL A 137 -33.01 5.19 -3.27
C VAL A 137 -32.01 5.82 -2.31
N SER A 138 -31.17 5.00 -1.67
CA SER A 138 -30.15 5.46 -0.72
C SER A 138 -28.85 5.93 -1.38
N GLY A 139 -28.60 5.56 -2.64
CA GLY A 139 -27.44 6.01 -3.41
C GLY A 139 -27.11 5.09 -4.58
N TRP A 140 -26.15 5.51 -5.40
CA TRP A 140 -25.62 4.72 -6.51
C TRP A 140 -24.14 5.04 -6.73
N ARG A 141 -23.38 4.05 -7.19
CA ARG A 141 -21.96 4.18 -7.55
C ARG A 141 -21.59 3.16 -8.61
N ALA A 142 -20.47 3.40 -9.30
CA ALA A 142 -19.77 2.32 -9.98
C ALA A 142 -19.17 1.39 -8.91
N ASP A 143 -19.35 0.09 -9.13
CA ASP A 143 -18.77 -0.97 -8.32
C ASP A 143 -17.91 -1.86 -9.25
N PRO A 144 -16.58 -1.80 -9.13
CA PRO A 144 -15.67 -2.48 -10.04
C PRO A 144 -15.53 -4.00 -9.80
#